data_AF-A0A7C5MZW9-F1
#
_entry.id   AF-A0A7C5MZW9-F1
#
_cell.length_a   1.000
_cell.length_b   1.000
_cell.length_c   1.000
_cell.angle_alpha   90.00
_cell.angle_beta   90.00
_cell.angle_gamma   90.00
#
_symmetry.space_group_name_H-M   'P 1'
#
loop_
_entity.id
_entity.type
_entity.pdbx_description
1 polymer ?
#
loop_
_entity_poly.entity_id
_entity_poly.type
_entity_poly.pdbx_seq_one_letter_code
_entity_poly.pdbx_strand_id
1 'polypeptide(L)' 'MPENTIAAHGRIEVRDGQPVMLPDEAIQRVVYALTSLAVTPVIEHVHVTAVYDAAGNHLWPPKQP' A
#
# COMPACT_ATOMS: atom_id res chain seq x y z
N MET A 1 28.26 -10.48 -12.31
CA MET A 1 27.85 -10.64 -10.90
C MET A 1 26.38 -10.28 -10.86
N PRO A 2 25.44 -11.13 -10.40
CA PRO A 2 24.06 -10.71 -10.32
C PRO A 2 23.98 -9.67 -9.21
N GLU A 3 23.85 -8.43 -9.65
CA GLU A 3 23.54 -7.28 -8.83
C GLU A 3 22.43 -7.62 -7.83
N ASN A 4 22.72 -7.40 -6.56
CA ASN A 4 21.75 -7.45 -5.46
C ASN A 4 20.63 -6.46 -5.79
N THR A 5 19.61 -6.91 -6.52
CA THR A 5 18.34 -6.20 -6.58
C THR A 5 17.75 -6.33 -5.19
N ILE A 6 18.07 -5.37 -4.31
CA ILE A 6 17.30 -5.17 -3.09
C ILE A 6 15.88 -5.02 -3.59
N ALA A 7 15.04 -6.03 -3.35
CA ALA A 7 13.66 -6.00 -3.80
C ALA A 7 13.07 -4.68 -3.30
N ALA A 8 12.58 -3.86 -4.22
CA ALA A 8 12.05 -2.55 -3.88
C ALA A 8 10.77 -2.80 -3.07
N HIS A 9 10.75 -2.36 -1.80
CA HIS A 9 9.61 -2.54 -0.91
C HIS A 9 8.91 -1.20 -0.72
N GLY A 10 7.62 -1.16 -1.05
CA GLY A 10 6.72 -0.10 -0.62
C GLY A 10 6.26 -0.28 0.82
N ARG A 11 5.45 0.67 1.29
CA ARG A 11 5.01 0.78 2.68
C ARG A 11 3.50 1.03 2.79
N ILE A 12 2.86 0.33 3.72
CA ILE A 12 1.46 0.57 4.11
C ILE A 12 1.43 1.14 5.52
N GLU A 13 0.71 2.25 5.70
CA GLU A 13 0.43 2.85 7.01
C GLU A 13 -0.98 2.49 7.47
N VAL A 14 -1.09 2.11 8.75
CA VAL A 14 -2.34 1.72 9.40
C VAL A 14 -2.53 2.61 10.63
N ARG A 15 -3.74 3.14 10.82
CA ARG A 15 -4.05 4.19 11.83
C ARG A 15 -3.49 3.93 13.23
N ASP A 16 -3.42 2.66 13.66
CA ASP A 16 -2.97 2.25 15.01
C ASP A 16 -1.86 1.18 14.98
N GLY A 17 -1.18 1.00 13.84
CA GLY A 17 -0.24 -0.10 13.59
C GLY A 17 1.19 0.34 13.31
N GLN A 18 2.13 -0.60 13.41
CA GLN A 18 3.45 -0.43 12.81
C GLN A 18 3.32 -0.48 11.27
N PRO A 19 4.05 0.37 10.54
CA PRO A 19 4.05 0.32 9.08
C PRO A 19 4.50 -1.06 8.58
N VAL A 20 3.81 -1.57 7.56
CA VAL A 20 4.13 -2.87 6.95
C VAL A 20 4.90 -2.63 5.66
N MET A 21 6.06 -3.27 5.53
CA MET A 21 6.89 -3.25 4.32
C MET A 21 6.54 -4.43 3.44
N LEU A 22 6.22 -4.19 2.17
CA LEU A 22 5.84 -5.24 1.21
C LEU A 22 6.53 -4.99 -0.13
N PRO A 23 6.85 -6.04 -0.91
CA PRO A 23 7.28 -5.87 -2.30
C PRO A 23 6.24 -5.10 -3.11
N ASP A 24 6.70 -4.30 -4.07
CA ASP A 24 5.81 -3.44 -4.87
C ASP A 24 4.68 -4.20 -5.59
N GLU A 25 4.90 -5.45 -6.02
CA GLU A 25 3.84 -6.28 -6.60
C GLU A 25 2.69 -6.53 -5.62
N ALA A 26 3.01 -6.76 -4.34
CA ALA A 26 2.01 -6.92 -3.30
C ALA A 26 1.33 -5.59 -2.95
N ILE A 27 2.06 -4.48 -2.95
CA ILE A 27 1.51 -3.12 -2.77
C ILE A 27 0.42 -2.85 -3.83
N GLN A 28 0.68 -3.13 -5.10
CA GLN A 28 -0.29 -2.91 -6.18
C GLN A 28 -1.59 -3.73 -5.98
N ARG A 29 -1.46 -4.99 -5.54
CA ARG A 29 -2.62 -5.84 -5.23
C ARG A 29 -3.43 -5.27 -4.06
N VAL A 30 -2.77 -4.73 -3.04
CA VAL A 30 -3.43 -4.06 -1.91
C VAL A 30 -4.14 -2.79 -2.37
N VAL A 31 -3.51 -1.95 -3.19
CA VAL A 31 -4.17 -0.74 -3.73
C VAL A 31 -5.42 -1.10 -4.52
N TYR A 32 -5.35 -2.13 -5.38
CA TYR A 32 -6.51 -2.65 -6.11
C TYR A 32 -7.61 -3.17 -5.18
N ALA A 33 -7.23 -3.92 -4.15
CA ALA A 33 -8.16 -4.39 -3.13
C ALA A 33 -8.81 -3.22 -2.38
N LEU A 34 -8.05 -2.21 -1.93
CA LEU A 34 -8.59 -1.05 -1.22
C LEU A 34 -9.49 -0.18 -2.11
N THR A 35 -9.15 -0.02 -3.39
CA THR A 35 -10.02 0.74 -4.32
C THR A 35 -11.31 -0.02 -4.65
N SER A 36 -11.28 -1.35 -4.74
CA SER A 36 -12.49 -2.18 -4.95
C SER A 36 -13.32 -2.37 -3.67
N LEU A 37 -12.67 -2.43 -2.51
CA LEU A 37 -13.30 -2.55 -1.19
C LEU A 37 -13.76 -1.19 -0.63
N ALA A 38 -13.17 -0.07 -1.05
CA ALA A 38 -13.75 1.26 -0.79
C ALA A 38 -15.16 1.41 -1.41
N VAL A 39 -15.52 0.53 -2.36
CA VAL A 39 -16.87 0.45 -2.93
C VAL A 39 -17.80 -0.46 -2.08
N THR A 40 -17.26 -1.22 -1.12
CA THR A 40 -18.00 -2.19 -0.30
C THR A 40 -17.68 -2.00 1.19
N PRO A 41 -18.62 -1.54 2.04
CA PRO A 41 -18.36 -1.09 3.43
C PRO A 41 -17.97 -2.20 4.44
N VAL A 42 -17.41 -3.33 4.00
CA VAL A 42 -17.23 -4.55 4.80
C VAL A 42 -15.83 -4.62 5.47
N ILE A 43 -14.94 -3.65 5.24
CA ILE A 43 -13.64 -3.58 5.94
C ILE A 43 -13.63 -2.37 6.89
N GLU A 44 -14.44 -2.42 7.93
CA GLU A 44 -14.38 -1.43 9.03
C GLU A 44 -13.21 -1.69 10.01
N HIS A 45 -12.55 -2.86 9.94
CA HIS A 45 -11.55 -3.27 10.93
C HIS A 45 -10.09 -2.96 10.55
N VAL A 46 -9.81 -2.57 9.30
CA VAL A 46 -8.44 -2.19 8.87
C VAL A 46 -8.49 -0.82 8.21
N HIS A 47 -8.21 0.21 9.01
CA HIS A 47 -8.17 1.58 8.54
C HIS A 47 -6.77 1.89 7.98
N VAL A 48 -6.51 1.44 6.75
CA VAL A 48 -5.34 1.88 5.99
C VAL A 48 -5.44 3.40 5.82
N THR A 49 -4.37 4.13 6.10
CA THR A 49 -4.34 5.59 6.01
C THR A 49 -3.54 6.09 4.82
N ALA A 50 -2.50 5.35 4.43
CA ALA A 50 -1.67 5.68 3.28
C ALA A 50 -0.96 4.43 2.73
N VAL A 51 -0.70 4.44 1.42
CA VAL A 51 0.11 3.43 0.73
C VAL A 51 1.13 4.11 -0.17
N TYR A 52 2.38 3.68 -0.09
CA TYR A 52 3.50 4.18 -0.88
C TYR A 52 4.20 3.05 -1.62
N ASP A 53 4.66 3.29 -2.85
CA ASP A 53 5.60 2.39 -3.53
C ASP A 53 7.03 2.55 -2.99
N ALA A 54 7.94 1.69 -3.43
CA ALA A 54 9.34 1.74 -3.04
C ALA A 54 10.08 3.00 -3.51
N ALA A 55 9.57 3.69 -4.54
CA ALA A 55 10.12 4.97 -4.99
C ALA A 55 9.63 6.16 -4.13
N GLY A 56 8.72 5.92 -3.19
CA GLY A 56 8.14 6.92 -2.29
C GLY A 56 6.92 7.64 -2.87
N ASN A 57 6.36 7.17 -3.98
CA ASN A 57 5.15 7.75 -4.55
C ASN A 57 3.93 7.35 -3.72
N HIS A 58 3.05 8.31 -3.42
CA HIS A 58 1.80 8.07 -2.72
C HIS A 58 0.75 7.50 -3.67
N LEU A 59 0.30 6.27 -3.42
CA LEU A 59 -0.63 5.55 -4.28
C LEU A 59 -2.08 5.60 -3.79
N TRP A 60 -2.31 5.68 -2.49
CA TRP A 60 -3.66 5.65 -1.91
C TRP A 60 -3.69 6.30 -0.51
N PRO A 61 -4.73 7.09 -0.15
CA PRO A 61 -5.89 7.41 -0.97
C PRO A 61 -5.51 8.32 -2.16
N PRO A 62 -6.17 8.15 -3.32
CA PRO A 62 -5.90 9.02 -4.47
C PRO A 62 -6.14 10.46 -4.04
N LYS A 63 -5.22 11.37 -4.40
CA LYS A 63 -5.41 12.81 -4.16
C LYS A 63 -6.77 13.20 -4.74
N GLN A 64 -7.70 13.60 -3.88
CA GLN A 64 -8.95 14.20 -4.37
C GLN A 64 -8.58 15.46 -5.16
N PRO A 65 -9.21 15.68 -6.32
CA PRO A 65 -8.98 16.87 -7.15
C PRO A 65 -9.29 18.16 -6.41
#